data_AF-A0A378B923-F1
#
_entry.id   AF-A0A378B923-F1
#
_cell.length_a   1.000
_cell.length_b   1.000
_cell.length_c   1.000
_cell.angle_alpha   90.00
_cell.angle_beta   90.00
_cell.angle_gamma   90.00
#
_symmetry.space_group_name_H-M   'P 1'
#
loop_
_entity.id
_entity.type
_entity.pdbx_description
1 polymer ?
#
loop_
_entity_poly.entity_id
_entity_poly.type
_entity_poly.pdbx_seq_one_letter_code
_entity_poly.pdbx_strand_id
1 'polypeptide(L)'
;MMLWLACREDPLLFVLLSGVVFFGWGEIFSLFPSTLTDTFGSEHAASNYGWLYISQGIGSIFGGPLAALLYQHTHGWHVVFSCAIGLDFVTAALALWVLKPWRARFIRQHS
;
A
#
# COMPACT_ATOMS: atom_id res chain seq x y z
N MET A 1 6.69 -6.61 6.22
CA MET A 1 6.59 -5.52 7.21
C MET A 1 6.52 -6.02 8.66
N MET A 2 5.61 -6.93 9.02
CA MET A 2 5.49 -7.42 10.42
C MET A 2 6.76 -8.07 10.98
N LEU A 3 7.35 -9.03 10.26
CA LEU A 3 8.60 -9.68 10.66
C LEU A 3 9.78 -8.69 10.74
N TRP A 4 9.79 -7.69 9.86
CA TRP A 4 10.80 -6.62 9.88
C TRP A 4 10.72 -5.80 11.18
N LEU A 5 9.50 -5.48 11.63
CA LEU A 5 9.31 -4.77 12.90
C LEU A 5 9.67 -5.65 14.11
N ALA A 6 9.34 -6.94 14.07
CA ALA A 6 9.63 -7.89 15.14
C ALA A 6 11.14 -8.17 15.30
N CYS A 7 11.88 -8.28 14.19
CA CYS A 7 13.31 -8.57 14.17
C CYS A 7 14.19 -7.32 14.17
N ARG A 8 13.66 -6.15 14.56
CA ARG A 8 14.36 -4.86 14.48
C ARG A 8 15.63 -4.75 15.35
N GLU A 9 15.76 -5.62 16.35
CA GLU A 9 16.90 -5.63 17.28
C GLU A 9 18.10 -6.41 16.73
N ASP A 10 17.90 -7.26 15.71
CA ASP A 10 18.96 -7.96 15.00
C ASP A 10 19.34 -7.17 13.73
N PRO A 11 20.54 -6.55 13.66
CA PRO A 11 20.93 -5.72 12.54
C PRO A 11 20.97 -6.44 11.19
N LEU A 12 21.34 -7.72 11.17
CA LEU A 12 21.41 -8.51 9.93
C LEU A 12 20.01 -8.78 9.39
N LEU A 13 19.12 -9.28 10.26
CA LEU A 13 17.72 -9.53 9.88
C LEU A 13 17.02 -8.23 9.49
N PHE A 14 17.27 -7.13 10.20
CA PHE A 14 16.71 -5.83 9.87
C PHE A 14 17.11 -5.38 8.46
N VAL A 15 18.38 -5.47 8.08
CA VAL A 15 18.85 -5.07 6.74
C VAL A 15 18.24 -5.96 5.65
N LEU A 16 18.26 -7.28 5.83
CA LEU A 16 17.71 -8.21 4.84
C LEU A 16 16.21 -8.01 4.66
N LEU A 17 15.46 -7.92 5.76
CA LEU A 17 14.02 -7.72 5.72
C LEU A 17 13.63 -6.32 5.23
N SER A 18 14.48 -5.30 5.45
CA SER A 18 14.28 -3.97 4.83
C SER A 18 14.31 -4.11 3.31
N GLY A 19 15.28 -4.85 2.75
CA GLY A 19 15.34 -5.14 1.32
C GLY A 19 14.05 -5.79 0.80
N VAL A 20 13.51 -6.77 1.51
CA VAL A 20 12.24 -7.45 1.15
C VAL A 20 11.05 -6.47 1.19
N VAL A 21 10.97 -5.64 2.23
CA VAL A 21 9.90 -4.63 2.36
C VAL A 21 9.94 -3.62 1.21
N PHE A 22 11.12 -3.08 0.91
CA PHE A 22 11.28 -2.11 -0.18
C PHE A 22 11.11 -2.73 -1.57
N PHE A 23 11.47 -4.00 -1.74
CA PHE A 23 11.23 -4.73 -2.98
C PHE A 23 9.73 -4.78 -3.33
N GLY A 24 8.88 -5.10 -2.35
CA GLY A 24 7.43 -5.07 -2.53
C GLY A 24 6.90 -3.68 -2.91
N TRP A 25 7.54 -2.63 -2.43
CA TRP A 25 7.18 -1.25 -2.77
C TRP A 25 7.42 -0.94 -4.26
N GLY A 26 8.56 -1.37 -4.80
CA GLY A 26 8.90 -1.16 -6.22
C GLY A 26 7.96 -1.89 -7.19
N GLU A 27 7.53 -3.09 -6.82
CA GLU A 27 6.64 -3.90 -7.66
C GLU A 27 5.25 -3.27 -7.83
N ILE A 28 4.73 -2.63 -6.78
CA ILE A 28 3.44 -1.93 -6.81
C ILE A 28 3.41 -0.82 -7.88
N PHE A 29 4.50 -0.05 -8.05
CA PHE A 29 4.56 1.01 -9.07
C PHE A 29 4.49 0.49 -10.49
N SER A 30 4.92 -0.75 -10.73
CA SER A 30 4.83 -1.39 -12.05
C SER A 30 3.48 -2.09 -12.26
N LEU A 31 2.95 -2.74 -11.23
CA LEU A 31 1.68 -3.46 -11.29
C LEU A 31 0.45 -2.56 -11.40
N PHE A 32 0.43 -1.41 -10.74
CA PHE A 32 -0.77 -0.56 -10.73
C PHE A 32 -1.08 0.08 -12.10
N PRO A 33 -0.13 0.70 -12.82
CA PRO A 33 -0.40 1.22 -14.17
C PRO A 33 -0.82 0.12 -15.16
N SER A 34 -0.17 -1.05 -15.11
CA SER A 34 -0.50 -2.18 -15.99
C SER A 34 -1.90 -2.72 -15.67
N THR A 35 -2.21 -2.98 -14.40
CA THR A 35 -3.55 -3.45 -14.00
C THR A 35 -4.66 -2.46 -14.35
N LEU A 36 -4.41 -1.15 -14.22
CA LEU A 36 -5.36 -0.11 -14.63
C LEU A 36 -5.60 -0.15 -16.14
N THR A 37 -4.52 -0.23 -16.92
CA THR A 37 -4.60 -0.29 -18.39
C THR A 37 -5.31 -1.57 -18.86
N ASP A 38 -5.01 -2.70 -18.22
CA ASP A 38 -5.67 -3.99 -18.50
C ASP A 38 -7.16 -3.98 -18.15
N THR A 39 -7.57 -3.18 -17.15
CA THR A 39 -8.97 -3.12 -16.70
C THR A 39 -9.79 -2.10 -17.46
N PHE A 40 -9.26 -0.89 -17.68
CA PHE A 40 -10.01 0.26 -18.21
C PHE A 40 -9.58 0.67 -19.63
N GLY A 41 -8.57 0.03 -20.21
CA GLY A 41 -8.01 0.40 -21.50
C GLY A 41 -7.02 1.58 -21.42
N SER A 42 -6.31 1.81 -22.53
CA SER A 42 -5.25 2.81 -22.62
C SER A 42 -5.73 4.24 -22.89
N GLU A 43 -6.98 4.41 -23.33
CA GLU A 43 -7.51 5.71 -23.78
C GLU A 43 -7.53 6.78 -22.67
N HIS A 44 -7.85 6.39 -21.43
CA HIS A 44 -7.91 7.28 -20.26
C HIS A 44 -6.88 6.89 -19.17
N ALA A 45 -5.83 6.16 -19.53
CA ALA A 45 -4.87 5.59 -18.56
C ALA A 45 -4.21 6.66 -17.67
N ALA A 46 -3.83 7.81 -18.23
CA ALA A 46 -3.19 8.89 -17.47
C ALA A 46 -4.13 9.51 -16.42
N SER A 47 -5.41 9.71 -16.76
CA SER A 47 -6.41 10.25 -15.83
C SER A 47 -6.73 9.26 -14.71
N ASN A 48 -6.89 7.98 -15.04
CA ASN A 48 -7.13 6.91 -14.07
C ASN A 48 -5.92 6.72 -13.13
N TYR A 49 -4.71 6.82 -13.66
CA TYR A 49 -3.49 6.78 -12.86
C TYR A 49 -3.35 8.03 -11.97
N GLY A 50 -3.82 9.19 -12.43
CA GLY A 50 -3.90 10.41 -11.63
C GLY A 50 -4.66 10.24 -10.32
N TRP A 51 -5.77 9.48 -10.33
CA TRP A 51 -6.52 9.16 -9.11
C TRP A 51 -5.71 8.34 -8.09
N LEU A 52 -4.84 7.44 -8.54
CA LEU A 52 -3.92 6.72 -7.63
C LEU A 52 -2.90 7.67 -7.00
N TYR A 53 -2.40 8.66 -7.74
CA TYR A 53 -1.52 9.66 -7.14
C TYR A 53 -2.24 10.60 -6.17
N ILE A 54 -3.51 10.93 -6.44
CA ILE A 54 -4.31 11.70 -5.49
C ILE A 54 -4.48 10.92 -4.18
N SER A 55 -4.76 9.62 -4.24
CA SER A 55 -4.88 8.80 -3.02
C SER A 55 -3.55 8.73 -2.25
N GLN A 56 -2.42 8.64 -2.94
CA GLN A 56 -1.09 8.74 -2.32
C GLN A 56 -0.88 10.11 -1.66
N GLY A 57 -1.30 11.20 -2.29
CA GLY A 57 -1.21 12.57 -1.74
C GLY A 57 -2.08 12.76 -0.50
N ILE A 58 -3.30 12.21 -0.51
CA ILE A 58 -4.16 12.18 0.69
C ILE A 58 -3.46 11.39 1.80
N GLY A 59 -2.92 10.21 1.49
CA GLY A 59 -2.17 9.40 2.43
C GLY A 59 -0.97 10.11 3.05
N SER A 60 -0.21 10.89 2.28
CA SER A 60 0.95 11.64 2.81
C SER A 60 0.55 12.84 3.68
N ILE A 61 -0.49 13.57 3.28
CA ILE A 61 -1.02 14.73 4.03
C ILE A 61 -1.53 14.31 5.40
N PHE A 62 -2.29 13.22 5.50
CA PHE A 62 -2.86 12.77 6.77
C PHE A 62 -1.93 11.83 7.54
N GLY A 63 -1.20 10.97 6.84
CA GLY A 63 -0.35 9.94 7.44
C GLY A 63 0.83 10.52 8.22
N GLY A 64 1.50 11.55 7.70
CA GLY A 64 2.63 12.20 8.37
C GLY A 64 2.26 12.79 9.74
N PRO A 65 1.28 13.71 9.81
CA PRO A 65 0.80 14.28 11.06
C PRO A 65 0.25 13.22 12.03
N LEU A 66 -0.50 12.22 11.53
CA LEU A 66 -1.03 11.15 12.39
C LEU A 66 0.10 10.31 13.01
N ALA A 67 1.12 9.95 12.22
CA ALA A 67 2.30 9.26 12.72
C ALA A 67 3.05 10.08 13.77
N ALA A 68 3.20 11.39 13.54
CA ALA A 68 3.84 12.29 14.50
C ALA A 68 3.05 12.39 15.81
N LEU A 69 1.72 12.53 15.75
CA LEU A 69 0.86 12.56 16.94
C LEU A 69 0.91 11.24 17.72
N LEU A 70 0.83 10.10 17.02
CA LEU A 70 0.95 8.78 17.64
C LEU A 70 2.30 8.63 18.34
N TYR A 71 3.39 9.06 17.71
CA TYR A 71 4.71 9.05 18.33
C TYR A 71 4.77 9.96 19.56
N GLN A 72 4.22 11.18 19.49
CA GLN A 72 4.21 12.12 20.61
C GLN A 72 3.49 11.57 21.84
N HIS A 73 2.39 10.84 21.64
CA HIS A 73 1.60 10.26 22.75
C HIS A 73 2.17 8.95 23.29
N THR A 74 2.75 8.12 22.42
CA THR A 74 3.23 6.77 22.80
C THR A 74 4.73 6.71 23.09
N HIS A 75 5.48 7.74 22.71
CA HIS A 75 6.93 7.82 22.74
C HIS A 75 7.64 6.66 22.03
N GLY A 76 6.97 5.99 21.08
CA GLY A 76 7.51 4.79 20.44
C GLY A 76 7.02 4.58 19.01
N TRP A 77 7.96 4.25 18.11
CA TRP A 77 7.66 3.95 16.71
C TRP A 77 6.94 2.60 16.50
N HIS A 78 6.95 1.72 17.51
CA HIS A 78 6.32 0.42 17.41
C HIS A 78 4.81 0.53 17.12
N VAL A 79 4.11 1.44 17.79
CA VAL A 79 2.65 1.64 17.58
C VAL A 79 2.38 2.20 16.18
N VAL A 80 3.17 3.18 15.74
CA VAL A 80 3.05 3.78 14.40
C VAL A 80 3.17 2.71 13.31
N PHE A 81 4.24 1.91 13.36
CA PHE A 81 4.45 0.84 12.38
C PHE A 81 3.42 -0.30 12.51
N SER A 82 2.96 -0.61 13.72
CA SER A 82 1.88 -1.60 13.93
C SER A 82 0.56 -1.15 13.31
N CYS A 83 0.21 0.13 13.43
CA CYS A 83 -0.95 0.69 12.74
C CYS A 83 -0.80 0.62 11.21
N ALA A 84 0.38 0.95 10.68
CA ALA A 84 0.65 0.83 9.25
C ALA A 84 0.51 -0.63 8.75
N ILE A 85 1.07 -1.59 9.48
CA ILE A 85 0.91 -3.04 9.20
C ILE A 85 -0.57 -3.43 9.22
N GLY A 86 -1.34 -2.93 10.18
CA GLY A 86 -2.79 -3.17 10.26
C GLY A 86 -3.52 -2.66 9.02
N LEU A 87 -3.19 -1.46 8.54
CA LEU A 87 -3.76 -0.89 7.31
C LEU A 87 -3.36 -1.69 6.05
N ASP A 88 -2.15 -2.24 6.00
CA ASP A 88 -1.73 -3.13 4.90
C ASP A 88 -2.61 -4.39 4.85
N PHE A 89 -2.90 -5.01 6.00
CA PHE A 89 -3.80 -6.17 6.07
C PHE A 89 -5.24 -5.81 5.65
N VAL A 90 -5.75 -4.66 6.08
CA VAL A 90 -7.07 -4.17 5.65
C VAL A 90 -7.08 -3.96 4.13
N THR A 91 -6.04 -3.34 3.57
CA THR A 91 -5.89 -3.15 2.12
C THR A 91 -5.87 -4.49 1.38
N ALA A 92 -5.12 -5.48 1.88
CA ALA A 92 -5.08 -6.82 1.30
C ALA A 92 -6.46 -7.51 1.33
N ALA A 93 -7.17 -7.39 2.44
CA ALA A 93 -8.54 -7.92 2.57
C ALA A 93 -9.50 -7.24 1.58
N LEU A 94 -9.46 -5.92 1.46
CA LEU A 94 -10.26 -5.16 0.48
C LEU A 94 -9.90 -5.53 -0.96
N ALA A 95 -8.62 -5.74 -1.26
CA ALA A 95 -8.19 -6.16 -2.59
C ALA A 95 -8.77 -7.52 -2.98
N LEU A 96 -8.78 -8.49 -2.05
CA LEU A 96 -9.28 -9.84 -2.30
C LEU A 96 -10.81 -9.92 -2.33
N TRP A 97 -11.50 -9.25 -1.40
CA TRP A 97 -12.94 -9.41 -1.21
C TRP A 97 -13.79 -8.36 -1.93
N VAL A 98 -13.24 -7.19 -2.23
CA VAL A 98 -13.99 -6.09 -2.88
C VAL A 98 -13.47 -5.86 -4.29
N LEU A 99 -12.17 -5.56 -4.43
CA LEU A 99 -11.62 -5.13 -5.72
C LEU A 99 -11.61 -6.27 -6.75
N LYS A 100 -11.18 -7.48 -6.35
CA LYS A 100 -11.16 -8.66 -7.23
C LYS A 100 -12.53 -9.00 -7.82
N PRO A 101 -13.63 -9.14 -7.05
CA PRO A 101 -14.94 -9.42 -7.64
C PRO A 101 -15.49 -8.23 -8.44
N TRP A 102 -15.21 -6.98 -8.06
CA TRP A 102 -15.64 -5.82 -8.82
C TRP A 102 -14.97 -5.77 -10.20
N ARG A 103 -13.65 -5.99 -10.26
CA ARG A 103 -12.93 -6.09 -11.54
C ARG A 103 -13.50 -7.20 -12.43
N ALA A 104 -13.76 -8.38 -11.87
CA ALA A 104 -14.34 -9.49 -12.63
C ALA A 104 -15.74 -9.16 -13.17
N ARG A 105 -16.57 -8.44 -12.40
CA ARG A 105 -17.89 -7.97 -12.86
C ARG A 105 -17.76 -6.92 -13.98
N PHE A 106 -16.84 -5.97 -13.81
CA PHE A 106 -16.59 -4.91 -14.80
C PHE A 106 -16.18 -5.49 -16.15
N ILE A 107 -15.20 -6.42 -16.15
CA ILE A 107 -14.72 -7.09 -17.36
C ILE A 107 -15.84 -7.89 -18.03
N ARG A 108 -16.68 -8.61 -17.27
CA ARG A 108 -17.82 -9.36 -17.83
C ARG A 108 -18.89 -8.47 -18.49
N GLN A 109 -19.01 -7.21 -18.08
CA GLN A 109 -20.00 -6.28 -18.62
C GLN A 109 -19.48 -5.52 -19.86
N HIS A 110 -18.17 -5.46 -20.05
CA HIS A 110 -17.50 -4.71 -21.12
C HIS A 110 -16.69 -5.62 -22.07
N SER A 111 -16.93 -6.93 -22.01
CA SER A 111 -16.41 -7.94 -22.94
C SER A 111 -17.54 -8.46 -23.82
#